data_AF-A0A3E0PJ43-F1
#
_entry.id   AF-A0A3E0PJ43-F1
#
_cell.length_a   1.000
_cell.length_b   1.000
_cell.length_c   1.000
_cell.angle_alpha   90.00
_cell.angle_beta   90.00
_cell.angle_gamma   90.00
#
_symmetry.space_group_name_H-M   'P 1'
#
loop_
_entity.id
_entity.type
_entity.pdbx_description
1 polymer ?
#
loop_
_entity_poly.entity_id
_entity_poly.type
_entity_poly.pdbx_seq_one_letter_code
_entity_poly.pdbx_strand_id
1 'polypeptide(L)'
;MDIVSELVYEITHFNFMIWLLSILTVVLCGIPLLLVIRGIFKSFVAARADGPMISSTYQNPKPKKKVVLGMVLVFPILLMMFFWVLFGYIFAFSMKDSREYECAVGYALKDPAVTDALGKDVTAGNFAWISSFESGGGFRTAYFRVLLKGSKGVGNLYISSYVAPAISTMQLEFESPDDYQRIYTGTFPCN
;
A
#
# COMPACT_ATOMS: atom_id res chain seq x y z
N MET A 1 -6.48 29.71 -9.86
CA MET A 1 -6.20 28.35 -10.37
C MET A 1 -7.11 27.42 -9.60
N ASP A 2 -8.02 26.76 -10.31
CA ASP A 2 -9.15 26.07 -9.69
C ASP A 2 -8.69 24.75 -9.06
N ILE A 3 -9.01 24.57 -7.78
CA ILE A 3 -8.71 23.39 -6.95
C ILE A 3 -9.13 22.07 -7.65
N VAL A 4 -10.16 22.14 -8.51
CA VAL A 4 -10.65 21.02 -9.31
C VAL A 4 -9.63 20.55 -10.36
N SER A 5 -8.89 21.47 -10.98
CA SER A 5 -7.92 21.15 -12.02
C SER A 5 -6.64 20.50 -11.48
N GLU A 6 -6.25 20.87 -10.26
CA GLU A 6 -5.09 20.29 -9.56
C GLU A 6 -5.44 18.87 -9.04
N LEU A 7 -6.67 18.67 -8.55
CA LEU A 7 -7.18 17.37 -8.12
C LEU A 7 -7.28 16.37 -9.29
N VAL A 8 -7.77 16.80 -10.46
CA VAL A 8 -7.88 15.95 -11.65
C VAL A 8 -6.50 15.56 -12.19
N TYR A 9 -5.52 16.47 -12.12
CA TYR A 9 -4.14 16.22 -12.55
C TYR A 9 -3.43 15.20 -11.64
N GLU A 10 -3.63 15.28 -10.32
CA GLU A 10 -3.04 14.33 -9.38
C GLU A 10 -3.71 12.95 -9.44
N ILE A 11 -5.03 12.87 -9.62
CA ILE A 11 -5.73 11.59 -9.81
C ILE A 11 -5.28 10.89 -11.09
N THR A 12 -5.05 11.65 -12.18
CA THR A 12 -4.52 11.07 -13.43
C THR A 12 -3.06 10.65 -13.30
N HIS A 13 -2.21 11.42 -12.61
CA HIS A 13 -0.82 11.02 -12.35
C HIS A 13 -0.71 9.80 -11.43
N PHE A 14 -1.60 9.68 -10.44
CA PHE A 14 -1.59 8.55 -9.51
C PHE A 14 -2.06 7.25 -10.17
N ASN A 15 -3.15 7.31 -10.95
CA ASN A 15 -3.58 6.18 -11.78
C ASN A 15 -2.51 5.80 -12.81
N PHE A 16 -1.80 6.79 -13.36
CA PHE A 16 -0.69 6.55 -14.27
C PHE A 16 0.49 5.86 -13.58
N MET A 17 0.84 6.22 -12.34
CA MET A 17 1.87 5.52 -11.55
C MET A 17 1.47 4.08 -11.22
N ILE A 18 0.21 3.83 -10.86
CA ILE A 18 -0.29 2.46 -10.61
C ILE A 18 -0.23 1.63 -11.89
N TRP A 19 -0.62 2.23 -13.03
CA TRP A 19 -0.55 1.57 -14.33
C TRP A 19 0.91 1.28 -14.73
N LEU A 20 1.83 2.22 -14.48
CA LEU A 20 3.27 2.06 -14.68
C LEU A 20 3.86 0.97 -13.80
N LEU A 21 3.52 0.94 -12.51
CA LEU A 21 3.98 -0.11 -11.58
C LEU A 21 3.42 -1.48 -11.99
N SER A 22 2.17 -1.54 -12.46
CA SER A 22 1.58 -2.77 -12.98
C SER A 22 2.31 -3.26 -14.23
N ILE A 23 2.61 -2.36 -15.18
CA ILE A 23 3.42 -2.69 -16.36
C ILE A 23 4.82 -3.09 -15.97
N LEU A 24 5.47 -2.35 -15.06
CA LEU A 24 6.81 -2.65 -14.60
C LEU A 24 6.86 -4.01 -13.90
N THR A 25 5.81 -4.37 -13.15
CA THR A 25 5.67 -5.70 -12.54
C THR A 25 5.46 -6.77 -13.59
N VAL A 26 4.63 -6.53 -14.62
CA VAL A 26 4.44 -7.45 -15.75
C VAL A 26 5.72 -7.59 -16.58
N VAL A 27 6.50 -6.53 -16.74
CA VAL A 27 7.77 -6.54 -17.49
C VAL A 27 8.85 -7.24 -16.67
N LEU A 28 9.03 -6.88 -15.40
CA LEU A 28 10.06 -7.43 -14.53
C LEU A 28 9.77 -8.85 -14.07
N CYS A 29 8.50 -9.25 -13.89
CA CYS A 29 8.13 -10.61 -13.52
C CYS A 29 7.75 -11.46 -14.73
N GLY A 30 7.07 -10.87 -15.73
CA GLY A 30 6.57 -11.58 -16.90
C GLY A 30 7.62 -11.84 -17.98
N ILE A 31 8.62 -10.97 -18.18
CA ILE A 31 9.69 -11.26 -19.14
C ILE A 31 10.56 -12.45 -18.67
N PRO A 32 11.02 -12.53 -17.41
CA PRO A 32 11.72 -13.72 -16.92
C PRO A 32 10.84 -14.97 -17.01
N LEU A 33 9.55 -14.87 -16.70
CA LEU A 33 8.60 -15.97 -16.83
C LEU A 33 8.47 -16.44 -18.30
N LEU A 34 8.35 -15.52 -19.25
CA LEU A 34 8.29 -15.82 -20.68
C LEU A 34 9.60 -16.41 -21.21
N LEU A 35 10.75 -15.96 -20.73
CA LEU A 35 12.05 -16.54 -21.07
C LEU A 35 12.18 -17.98 -20.54
N VAL A 36 11.67 -18.23 -19.34
CA VAL A 36 11.61 -19.59 -18.76
C VAL A 36 10.66 -20.49 -19.55
N ILE A 37 9.44 -20.02 -19.87
CA ILE A 37 8.46 -20.76 -20.69
C ILE A 37 9.06 -21.07 -22.07
N ARG A 38 9.72 -20.10 -22.70
CA ARG A 38 10.37 -20.28 -24.01
C ARG A 38 11.52 -21.31 -23.93
N GLY A 39 12.26 -21.36 -22.82
CA GLY A 39 13.28 -22.38 -22.56
C GLY A 39 12.69 -23.79 -22.42
N ILE A 40 11.56 -23.91 -21.72
CA ILE A 40 10.82 -25.18 -21.56
C ILE A 40 10.27 -25.64 -22.92
N PHE A 41 9.64 -24.74 -23.68
CA PHE A 41 9.03 -25.07 -24.97
C PHE A 41 10.07 -25.52 -26.00
N LYS A 42 11.24 -24.87 -26.06
CA LYS A 42 12.35 -25.32 -26.92
C LYS A 42 12.81 -26.74 -26.57
N SER A 43 12.86 -27.08 -25.28
CA SER A 43 13.24 -28.42 -24.83
C SER A 43 12.20 -29.48 -25.22
N PHE A 44 10.91 -29.12 -25.20
CA PHE A 44 9.81 -30.01 -25.56
C PHE A 44 9.68 -30.24 -27.08
N VAL A 45 9.88 -29.19 -27.88
CA VAL A 45 9.85 -29.28 -29.35
C VAL A 45 11.02 -30.12 -29.86
N ALA A 46 12.22 -29.96 -29.27
CA ALA A 46 13.36 -30.80 -29.60
C ALA A 46 13.07 -32.30 -29.33
N ALA A 47 12.35 -32.63 -28.25
CA ALA A 47 11.98 -34.00 -27.92
C ALA A 47 10.91 -34.63 -28.83
N ARG A 48 10.23 -33.84 -29.67
CA ARG A 48 9.16 -34.31 -30.57
C ARG A 48 9.57 -34.40 -32.04
N ALA A 49 10.68 -33.77 -32.41
CA ALA A 49 11.21 -33.83 -33.78
C ALA A 49 11.86 -35.19 -34.12
N ASP A 50 12.20 -35.97 -33.10
CA ASP A 50 12.72 -37.33 -33.27
C ASP A 50 11.55 -38.32 -33.36
N GLY A 51 11.06 -38.52 -34.59
CA GLY A 51 10.13 -39.61 -34.91
C GLY A 51 10.71 -40.98 -34.56
N PRO A 52 9.87 -42.03 -34.50
CA PRO A 52 10.29 -43.36 -34.04
C PRO A 52 11.24 -44.01 -35.04
N MET A 53 12.56 -43.85 -34.84
CA MET A 53 13.56 -44.79 -35.34
C MET A 53 14.27 -45.44 -34.16
N ILE A 54 13.79 -46.65 -33.89
CA ILE A 54 14.47 -47.83 -33.36
C ILE A 54 16.00 -47.71 -33.52
N SER A 55 16.74 -47.44 -32.44
CA SER A 55 17.93 -48.21 -32.06
C SER A 55 18.49 -47.70 -30.73
N SER A 56 18.78 -48.64 -29.85
CA SER A 56 19.13 -48.47 -28.45
C SER A 56 20.47 -47.77 -28.26
N THR A 57 20.47 -46.53 -27.78
CA THR A 57 21.38 -46.12 -26.70
C THR A 57 20.73 -44.96 -25.95
N TYR A 58 19.85 -45.30 -25.00
CA TYR A 58 19.12 -44.36 -24.16
C TYR A 58 20.08 -43.75 -23.12
N GLN A 59 20.95 -42.82 -23.54
CA GLN A 59 21.72 -42.01 -22.61
C GLN A 59 20.80 -40.96 -22.00
N ASN A 60 20.14 -41.36 -20.91
CA ASN A 60 19.26 -40.55 -20.08
C ASN A 60 20.00 -39.26 -19.66
N PRO A 61 19.72 -38.10 -20.28
CA PRO A 61 20.42 -36.87 -19.93
C PRO A 61 19.92 -36.44 -18.56
N LYS A 62 20.69 -36.79 -17.51
CA LYS A 62 20.36 -36.46 -16.13
C LYS A 62 20.00 -34.96 -16.07
N PRO A 63 18.75 -34.59 -15.73
CA PRO A 63 18.37 -33.19 -15.68
C PRO A 63 19.30 -32.48 -14.70
N LYS A 64 19.94 -31.38 -15.15
CA LYS A 64 20.89 -30.61 -14.34
C LYS A 64 20.14 -30.01 -13.15
N LYS A 65 20.10 -30.76 -12.04
CA LYS A 65 19.39 -30.47 -10.76
C LYS A 65 19.55 -29.04 -10.24
N LYS A 66 20.61 -28.32 -10.64
CA LYS A 66 20.92 -26.97 -10.17
C LYS A 66 19.96 -25.89 -10.68
N VAL A 67 19.34 -26.06 -11.86
CA VAL A 67 18.45 -25.02 -12.43
C VAL A 67 17.04 -25.08 -11.85
N VAL A 68 16.53 -26.29 -11.57
CA VAL A 68 15.19 -26.49 -10.98
C VAL A 68 15.15 -26.02 -9.52
N LEU A 69 16.24 -26.17 -8.78
CA LEU A 69 16.31 -25.79 -7.37
C LEU A 69 16.24 -24.27 -7.15
N GLY A 70 16.87 -23.48 -8.03
CA GLY A 70 16.83 -22.01 -7.95
C GLY A 70 15.43 -21.42 -8.20
N MET A 71 14.67 -22.02 -9.13
CA MET A 71 13.32 -21.56 -9.45
C MET A 71 12.32 -21.80 -8.32
N VAL A 72 12.46 -22.93 -7.61
CA VAL A 72 11.61 -23.27 -6.45
C VAL A 72 11.87 -22.36 -5.25
N LEU A 73 13.06 -21.78 -5.11
CA LEU A 73 13.39 -20.88 -4.00
C LEU A 73 13.04 -19.41 -4.28
N VAL A 74 13.26 -18.91 -5.51
CA VAL A 74 13.07 -17.48 -5.82
C VAL A 74 11.59 -17.11 -5.97
N PHE A 75 10.79 -17.99 -6.58
CA PHE A 75 9.37 -17.75 -6.81
C PHE A 75 8.54 -17.50 -5.53
N PRO A 76 8.64 -18.31 -4.46
CA PRO A 76 7.88 -18.07 -3.23
C PRO A 76 8.32 -16.78 -2.51
N ILE A 77 9.60 -16.41 -2.58
CA ILE A 77 10.11 -15.16 -1.98
C ILE A 77 9.47 -13.96 -2.68
N LEU A 78 9.43 -13.96 -4.02
CA LEU A 78 8.79 -12.89 -4.78
C LEU A 78 7.28 -12.80 -4.51
N LEU A 79 6.60 -13.94 -4.43
CA LEU A 79 5.18 -13.99 -4.05
C LEU A 79 4.95 -13.40 -2.65
N MET A 80 5.78 -13.78 -1.68
CA MET A 80 5.69 -13.26 -0.31
C MET A 80 5.88 -11.75 -0.27
N MET A 81 6.88 -11.22 -0.98
CA MET A 81 7.10 -9.77 -1.08
C MET A 81 5.92 -9.05 -1.74
N PHE A 82 5.37 -9.60 -2.82
CA PHE A 82 4.22 -9.04 -3.52
C PHE A 82 2.98 -8.96 -2.61
N PHE A 83 2.66 -10.05 -1.91
CA PHE A 83 1.55 -10.06 -0.96
C PHE A 83 1.77 -9.04 0.16
N TRP A 84 2.98 -8.90 0.68
CA TRP A 84 3.27 -7.94 1.76
C TRP A 84 3.03 -6.48 1.31
N VAL A 85 3.49 -6.12 0.11
CA VAL A 85 3.26 -4.79 -0.47
C VAL A 85 1.78 -4.56 -0.74
N LEU A 86 1.08 -5.55 -1.29
CA LEU A 86 -0.35 -5.47 -1.58
C LEU A 86 -1.18 -5.27 -0.30
N PHE A 87 -0.91 -6.05 0.75
CA PHE A 87 -1.60 -5.90 2.03
C PHE A 87 -1.30 -4.54 2.66
N GLY A 88 -0.02 -4.12 2.69
CA GLY A 88 0.35 -2.79 3.19
C GLY A 88 -0.39 -1.66 2.47
N TYR A 89 -0.55 -1.77 1.15
CA TYR A 89 -1.32 -0.83 0.35
C TYR A 89 -2.82 -0.85 0.74
N ILE A 90 -3.47 -2.01 0.70
CA ILE A 90 -4.91 -2.12 0.99
C ILE A 90 -5.23 -1.58 2.39
N PHE A 91 -4.43 -1.93 3.40
CA PHE A 91 -4.63 -1.45 4.75
C PHE A 91 -4.42 0.07 4.85
N ALA A 92 -3.33 0.61 4.30
CA ALA A 92 -3.06 2.05 4.38
C ALA A 92 -4.13 2.90 3.67
N PHE A 93 -4.67 2.43 2.54
CA PHE A 93 -5.71 3.15 1.79
C PHE A 93 -7.10 3.00 2.42
N SER A 94 -7.44 1.82 2.96
CA SER A 94 -8.76 1.58 3.55
C SER A 94 -9.11 2.52 4.71
N MET A 95 -8.12 3.09 5.38
CA MET A 95 -8.37 4.05 6.46
C MET A 95 -8.51 5.49 5.99
N LYS A 96 -7.97 5.85 4.81
CA LYS A 96 -8.18 7.19 4.24
C LYS A 96 -9.65 7.41 3.89
N ASP A 97 -10.35 6.36 3.48
CA ASP A 97 -11.77 6.37 3.16
C ASP A 97 -12.67 6.21 4.41
N SER A 98 -12.09 6.25 5.61
CA SER A 98 -12.83 6.14 6.86
C SER A 98 -13.38 7.50 7.30
N ARG A 99 -14.59 7.50 7.89
CA ARG A 99 -15.18 8.71 8.47
C ARG A 99 -14.30 9.31 9.57
N GLU A 100 -13.60 8.46 10.32
CA GLU A 100 -12.64 8.87 11.34
C GLU A 100 -11.50 9.69 10.76
N TYR A 101 -10.97 9.29 9.60
CA TYR A 101 -9.90 10.02 8.93
C TYR A 101 -10.38 11.38 8.44
N GLU A 102 -11.49 11.43 7.69
CA GLU A 102 -12.01 12.69 7.16
C GLU A 102 -12.36 13.68 8.28
N CYS A 103 -12.96 13.17 9.36
CA CYS A 103 -13.30 13.95 10.54
C CYS A 103 -12.06 14.51 11.24
N ALA A 104 -11.09 13.64 11.56
CA ALA A 104 -9.88 14.02 12.27
C ALA A 104 -9.07 15.06 11.49
N VAL A 105 -8.88 14.82 10.18
CA VAL A 105 -8.15 15.75 9.31
C VAL A 105 -8.92 17.06 9.19
N GLY A 106 -10.23 17.01 8.98
CA GLY A 106 -11.06 18.21 8.89
C GLY A 106 -11.02 19.09 10.16
N TYR A 107 -10.91 18.48 11.34
CA TYR A 107 -10.69 19.19 12.60
C TYR A 107 -9.27 19.76 12.70
N ALA A 108 -8.26 18.94 12.43
CA ALA A 108 -6.86 19.36 12.53
C ALA A 108 -6.52 20.52 11.57
N LEU A 109 -7.08 20.52 10.36
CA LEU A 109 -6.84 21.59 9.38
C LEU A 109 -7.45 22.95 9.79
N LYS A 110 -8.41 22.96 10.71
CA LYS A 110 -9.04 24.18 11.23
C LYS A 110 -8.48 24.60 12.58
N ASP A 111 -7.65 23.76 13.20
CA ASP A 111 -7.12 24.01 14.52
C ASP A 111 -6.04 25.12 14.45
N PRO A 112 -6.14 26.18 15.27
CA PRO A 112 -5.15 27.26 15.28
C PRO A 112 -3.74 26.76 15.55
N ALA A 113 -3.59 25.78 16.45
CA ALA A 113 -2.29 25.32 16.86
C ALA A 113 -1.59 24.49 15.78
N VAL A 114 -2.36 23.78 14.93
CA VAL A 114 -1.85 23.13 13.71
C VAL A 114 -1.48 24.14 12.64
N THR A 115 -2.36 25.12 12.37
CA THR A 115 -2.14 26.11 11.31
C THR A 115 -1.05 27.13 11.65
N ASP A 116 -0.85 27.44 12.92
CA ASP A 116 0.27 28.27 13.39
C ASP A 116 1.60 27.55 13.21
N ALA A 117 1.65 26.25 13.51
CA ALA A 117 2.84 25.42 13.36
C ALA A 117 3.18 25.12 11.89
N LEU A 118 2.21 24.74 11.05
CA LEU A 118 2.45 24.26 9.69
C LEU A 118 2.18 25.29 8.59
N GLY A 119 1.51 26.41 8.89
CA GLY A 119 1.05 27.38 7.90
C GLY A 119 -0.45 27.25 7.61
N LYS A 120 -1.00 28.15 6.78
CA LYS A 120 -2.45 28.16 6.46
C LYS A 120 -2.84 27.13 5.39
N ASP A 121 -1.86 26.66 4.63
CA ASP A 121 -1.95 25.73 3.50
C ASP A 121 -1.61 24.30 3.92
N VAL A 122 -2.24 23.82 4.99
CA VAL A 122 -1.98 22.46 5.49
C VAL A 122 -2.72 21.44 4.62
N THR A 123 -2.00 20.38 4.27
CA THR A 123 -2.49 19.24 3.52
C THR A 123 -2.17 17.96 4.27
N ALA A 124 -3.09 16.98 4.22
CA ALA A 124 -2.82 15.66 4.75
C ALA A 124 -2.06 14.82 3.72
N GLY A 125 -1.09 14.04 4.19
CA GLY A 125 -0.29 13.14 3.38
C GLY A 125 -1.12 11.98 2.84
N ASN A 126 -0.53 11.28 1.86
CA ASN A 126 -1.23 10.21 1.15
C ASN A 126 -1.45 8.93 1.96
N PHE A 127 -0.76 8.78 3.09
CA PHE A 127 -0.76 7.55 3.87
C PHE A 127 -1.15 7.83 5.32
N ALA A 128 -2.11 7.05 5.82
CA ALA A 128 -2.40 6.90 7.23
C ALA A 128 -1.72 5.62 7.74
N TRP A 129 -0.79 5.76 8.67
CA TRP A 129 -0.13 4.62 9.30
C TRP A 129 -1.00 4.11 10.44
N ILE A 130 -1.63 2.97 10.21
CA ILE A 130 -2.50 2.30 11.18
C ILE A 130 -1.62 1.52 12.14
N SER A 131 -1.79 1.72 13.43
CA SER A 131 -1.17 0.84 14.43
C SER A 131 -2.18 -0.16 15.01
N SER A 132 -3.46 0.21 15.08
CA SER A 132 -4.54 -0.71 15.45
C SER A 132 -5.85 -0.30 14.79
N PHE A 133 -6.60 -1.28 14.30
CA PHE A 133 -7.96 -1.11 13.82
C PHE A 133 -8.76 -2.37 14.13
N GLU A 134 -9.84 -2.24 14.89
CA GLU A 134 -10.77 -3.33 15.17
C GLU A 134 -12.18 -2.86 14.84
N SER A 135 -12.95 -3.71 14.18
CA SER A 135 -14.35 -3.43 13.87
C SER A 135 -15.15 -4.72 13.97
N GLY A 136 -16.15 -4.75 14.86
CA GLY A 136 -16.98 -5.92 15.10
C GLY A 136 -18.00 -5.71 16.21
N GLY A 137 -19.17 -6.35 16.11
CA GLY A 137 -20.18 -6.35 17.18
C GLY A 137 -20.76 -4.98 17.56
N GLY A 138 -20.73 -4.00 16.66
CA GLY A 138 -21.13 -2.61 16.95
C GLY A 138 -20.03 -1.77 17.62
N PHE A 139 -18.85 -2.35 17.83
CA PHE A 139 -17.65 -1.67 18.32
C PHE A 139 -16.72 -1.38 17.15
N ARG A 140 -16.07 -0.22 17.19
CA ARG A 140 -15.04 0.16 16.25
C ARG A 140 -13.98 0.99 16.96
N THR A 141 -12.76 0.50 16.95
CA THR A 141 -11.58 1.17 17.53
C THR A 141 -10.59 1.43 16.42
N ALA A 142 -10.04 2.63 16.41
CA ALA A 142 -9.08 3.04 15.40
C ALA A 142 -7.96 3.83 16.06
N TYR A 143 -6.73 3.41 15.79
CA TYR A 143 -5.53 4.14 16.17
C TYR A 143 -4.59 4.22 14.97
N PHE A 144 -4.41 5.44 14.46
CA PHE A 144 -3.59 5.70 13.29
C PHE A 144 -2.95 7.08 13.35
N ARG A 145 -1.89 7.26 12.57
CA ARG A 145 -1.23 8.56 12.40
C ARG A 145 -1.26 9.02 10.95
N VAL A 146 -1.36 10.32 10.74
CA VAL A 146 -1.39 10.96 9.42
C VAL A 146 -0.31 12.04 9.41
N LEU A 147 0.53 12.03 8.37
CA LEU A 147 1.49 13.12 8.17
C LEU A 147 0.74 14.35 7.65
N LEU A 148 0.91 15.50 8.29
CA LEU A 148 0.43 16.80 7.81
C LEU A 148 1.62 17.59 7.23
N LYS A 149 1.39 18.29 6.12
CA LYS A 149 2.40 19.13 5.45
C LYS A 149 1.83 20.50 5.18
N GLY A 150 2.57 21.56 5.45
CA GLY A 150 2.21 22.93 5.07
C GLY A 150 3.45 23.76 4.73
N SER A 151 3.26 25.04 4.42
CA SER A 151 4.35 25.95 4.02
C SER A 151 5.47 26.11 5.05
N LYS A 152 5.18 25.92 6.35
CA LYS A 152 6.18 26.06 7.43
C LYS A 152 6.88 24.77 7.81
N GLY A 153 6.37 23.61 7.37
CA GLY A 153 6.98 22.33 7.73
C GLY A 153 6.03 21.15 7.67
N VAL A 154 6.36 20.13 8.47
CA VAL A 154 5.63 18.87 8.55
C VAL A 154 5.37 18.50 10.01
N GLY A 155 4.27 17.80 10.27
CA GLY A 155 3.91 17.29 11.58
C GLY A 155 3.12 15.99 11.49
N ASN A 156 2.98 15.28 12.59
CA ASN A 156 2.16 14.07 12.67
C ASN A 156 0.87 14.38 13.44
N LEU A 157 -0.26 13.98 12.88
CA LEU A 157 -1.52 13.91 13.59
C LEU A 157 -1.72 12.47 14.04
N TYR A 158 -1.90 12.26 15.34
CA TYR A 158 -2.28 10.98 15.95
C TYR A 158 -3.76 11.00 16.24
N ILE A 159 -4.45 9.95 15.79
CA ILE A 159 -5.89 9.79 15.90
C ILE A 159 -6.15 8.55 16.73
N SER A 160 -6.92 8.70 17.80
CA SER A 160 -7.51 7.61 18.56
C SER A 160 -9.01 7.79 18.58
N SER A 161 -9.75 6.79 18.11
CA SER A 161 -11.20 6.79 18.14
C SER A 161 -11.74 5.48 18.71
N TYR A 162 -12.79 5.60 19.50
CA TYR A 162 -13.54 4.49 20.06
C TYR A 162 -15.02 4.75 19.81
N VAL A 163 -15.68 3.87 19.05
CA VAL A 163 -17.09 3.95 18.71
C VAL A 163 -17.77 2.70 19.23
N ALA A 164 -18.77 2.86 20.08
CA ALA A 164 -19.61 1.82 20.62
C ALA A 164 -21.07 2.30 20.67
N PRO A 165 -22.07 1.41 20.77
CA PRO A 165 -23.49 1.79 20.72
C PRO A 165 -23.91 2.84 21.76
N ALA A 166 -23.24 2.87 22.92
CA ALA A 166 -23.55 3.79 24.02
C ALA A 166 -22.60 5.00 24.11
N ILE A 167 -21.41 4.93 23.50
CA ILE A 167 -20.38 5.96 23.63
C ILE A 167 -19.52 5.99 22.39
N SER A 168 -19.27 7.19 21.88
CA SER A 168 -18.34 7.41 20.78
C SER A 168 -17.42 8.56 21.14
N THR A 169 -16.11 8.31 21.16
CA THR A 169 -15.09 9.30 21.53
C THR A 169 -14.00 9.38 20.47
N MET A 170 -13.40 10.56 20.36
CA MET A 170 -12.25 10.83 19.52
C MET A 170 -11.24 11.68 20.28
N GLN A 171 -9.97 11.36 20.10
CA GLN A 171 -8.83 12.10 20.62
C GLN A 171 -7.85 12.34 19.47
N LEU A 172 -7.44 13.59 19.34
CA LEU A 172 -6.51 14.06 18.32
C LEU A 172 -5.32 14.71 19.01
N GLU A 173 -4.12 14.24 18.68
CA GLU A 173 -2.87 14.77 19.19
C GLU A 173 -1.97 15.14 18.02
N PHE A 174 -1.42 16.34 18.05
CA PHE A 174 -0.57 16.88 17.01
C PHE A 174 0.87 17.00 17.52
N GLU A 175 1.80 16.43 16.76
CA GLU A 175 3.23 16.47 16.99
C GLU A 175 3.89 17.25 15.86
N SER A 176 4.57 18.33 16.22
CA SER A 176 5.50 19.06 15.36
C SER A 176 6.94 18.76 15.81
N PRO A 177 7.98 19.18 15.05
CA PRO A 177 9.36 19.03 15.49
C PRO A 177 9.66 19.67 16.85
N ASP A 178 8.92 20.73 17.20
CA ASP A 178 9.20 21.56 18.38
C ASP A 178 8.19 21.35 19.52
N ASP A 179 7.04 20.73 19.26
CA ASP A 179 5.94 20.66 20.23
C ASP A 179 5.03 19.43 20.04
N TYR A 180 4.42 18.99 21.14
CA TYR A 180 3.42 17.93 21.19
C TYR A 180 2.19 18.41 21.97
N GLN A 181 1.04 18.48 21.30
CA GLN A 181 -0.16 19.05 21.90
C GLN A 181 -1.41 18.24 21.55
N ARG A 182 -2.36 18.22 22.48
CA ARG A 182 -3.69 17.64 22.24
C ARG A 182 -4.61 18.70 21.67
N ILE A 183 -5.04 18.51 20.43
CA ILE A 183 -5.92 19.46 19.73
C ILE A 183 -7.40 19.17 19.98
N TYR A 184 -7.75 17.91 20.26
CA TYR A 184 -9.14 17.54 20.52
C TYR A 184 -9.24 16.33 21.46
N THR A 185 -10.21 16.38 22.36
CA THR A 185 -10.65 15.21 23.12
C THR A 185 -12.14 15.37 23.40
N GLY A 186 -12.95 14.37 23.08
CA GLY A 186 -14.38 14.46 23.36
C GLY A 186 -15.21 13.43 22.63
N THR A 187 -16.51 13.69 22.58
CA THR A 187 -17.48 12.90 21.83
C THR A 187 -17.14 12.93 20.33
N PHE A 188 -17.32 11.81 19.62
CA PHE A 188 -17.07 11.75 18.19
C PHE A 188 -17.85 12.85 17.44
N PRO A 189 -17.18 13.85 16.85
CA PRO A 189 -17.84 15.08 16.45
C PRO A 189 -18.53 15.00 15.08
N CYS A 190 -18.27 13.94 14.30
CA CYS A 190 -18.76 13.80 12.94
C CYS A 190 -19.86 12.75 12.84
N ASN A 191 -21.06 13.11 13.31
CA ASN A 191 -22.30 12.35 13.11
C ASN A 191 -23.04 12.79 11.84
#